data_AF-A0A0K1K6Z7-F1
#
_entry.id   AF-A0A0K1K6Z7-F1
#
_cell.length_a   1.000
_cell.length_b   1.000
_cell.length_c   1.000
_cell.angle_alpha   90.00
_cell.angle_beta   90.00
_cell.angle_gamma   90.00
#
_symmetry.space_group_name_H-M   'P 1'
#
loop_
_entity.id
_entity.type
_entity.pdbx_description
1 polymer ?
#
loop_
_entity_poly.entity_id
_entity_poly.type
_entity_poly.pdbx_seq_one_letter_code
_entity_poly.pdbx_strand_id
1 'polypeptide(L)'
;MGRYWLTMSDASAFTIVKSAFGIAEALRRDLADQAQMVALLDVPALAVLLLTAAETGWGKAKAPALMGQIGDARRLGAAARSQAWGLLRVAMESLPTTLWPAEKLLTRRELLDELQRHAQSARSELPTLLSKAERQELQWRESIMARVAAEKQMARGGRP
;
A
#
# COMPACT_ATOMS: atom_id res chain seq x y z
N MET A 1 -37.32 -16.06 -25.52
CA MET A 1 -36.60 -15.88 -24.25
C MET A 1 -35.08 -15.66 -24.39
N GLY A 2 -34.43 -15.93 -25.54
CA GLY A 2 -32.96 -15.78 -25.68
C GLY A 2 -32.42 -14.34 -25.88
N ARG A 3 -33.21 -13.38 -26.39
CA ARG A 3 -32.74 -12.00 -26.65
C ARG A 3 -32.52 -11.17 -25.39
N TYR A 4 -33.37 -11.35 -24.36
CA TYR A 4 -33.24 -10.64 -23.09
C TYR A 4 -31.97 -11.06 -22.31
N TRP A 5 -31.54 -12.32 -22.47
CA TRP A 5 -30.33 -12.84 -21.84
C TRP A 5 -29.04 -12.24 -22.40
N LEU A 6 -28.97 -12.05 -23.72
CA LEU A 6 -27.82 -11.39 -24.36
C LEU A 6 -27.70 -9.93 -23.92
N THR A 7 -28.81 -9.18 -23.92
CA THR A 7 -28.81 -7.78 -23.47
C THR A 7 -28.45 -7.61 -21.99
N MET A 8 -28.82 -8.57 -21.12
CA MET A 8 -28.46 -8.53 -19.70
C MET A 8 -27.00 -8.92 -19.45
N SER A 9 -26.47 -9.87 -20.23
CA SER A 9 -25.04 -10.22 -20.20
C SER A 9 -24.16 -9.04 -20.60
N ASP A 10 -24.54 -8.32 -21.66
CA ASP A 10 -23.82 -7.14 -22.13
C ASP A 10 -23.87 -5.99 -21.11
N ALA A 11 -25.01 -5.77 -20.45
CA ALA A 11 -25.15 -4.75 -19.40
C ALA A 11 -24.29 -5.06 -18.16
N SER A 12 -24.20 -6.34 -17.78
CA SER A 12 -23.34 -6.79 -16.68
C SER A 12 -21.86 -6.59 -17.01
N ALA A 13 -21.43 -7.02 -18.19
CA ALA A 13 -20.05 -6.83 -18.66
C ALA A 13 -19.68 -5.33 -18.72
N PHE A 14 -20.59 -4.49 -19.24
CA PHE A 14 -20.38 -3.05 -19.27
C PHE A 14 -20.23 -2.44 -17.87
N THR A 15 -21.04 -2.88 -16.91
CA THR A 15 -20.96 -2.42 -15.51
C THR A 15 -19.63 -2.80 -14.88
N ILE A 16 -19.17 -4.03 -15.11
CA ILE A 16 -17.87 -4.51 -14.62
C ILE A 16 -16.73 -3.68 -15.19
N VAL A 17 -16.71 -3.46 -16.51
CA VAL A 17 -15.69 -2.64 -17.16
C VAL A 17 -15.71 -1.21 -16.60
N LYS A 18 -16.89 -0.58 -16.53
CA LYS A 18 -17.03 0.76 -15.93
C LYS A 18 -16.49 0.82 -14.50
N SER A 19 -16.76 -0.20 -13.69
CA SER A 19 -16.24 -0.28 -12.32
C SER A 19 -14.71 -0.37 -12.28
N ALA A 20 -14.10 -1.17 -13.19
CA ALA A 20 -12.65 -1.32 -13.28
C ALA A 20 -11.96 -0.01 -13.69
N PHE A 21 -12.56 0.77 -14.60
CA PHE A 21 -12.08 2.11 -14.95
C PHE A 21 -12.14 3.07 -13.75
N GLY A 22 -13.24 3.07 -12.99
CA GLY A 22 -13.36 3.87 -11.77
C GLY A 22 -12.31 3.49 -10.71
N ILE A 23 -12.03 2.20 -10.56
CA ILE A 23 -10.98 1.70 -9.66
C ILE A 23 -9.59 2.13 -10.15
N ALA A 24 -9.31 2.04 -11.45
CA ALA A 24 -8.04 2.48 -12.03
C ALA A 24 -7.82 3.99 -11.88
N GLU A 25 -8.86 4.80 -12.10
CA GLU A 25 -8.82 6.24 -11.89
C GLU A 25 -8.53 6.59 -10.43
N ALA A 26 -9.24 5.94 -9.50
CA ALA A 26 -9.02 6.12 -8.07
C ALA A 26 -7.59 5.71 -7.67
N LEU A 27 -7.13 4.53 -8.10
CA LEU A 27 -5.78 4.05 -7.83
C LEU A 27 -4.73 5.03 -8.34
N ARG A 28 -4.85 5.51 -9.58
CA ARG A 28 -3.88 6.45 -10.16
C ARG A 28 -3.80 7.76 -9.38
N ARG A 29 -4.96 8.31 -9.00
CA ARG A 29 -5.04 9.52 -8.17
C ARG A 29 -4.42 9.27 -6.79
N ASP A 30 -4.83 8.21 -6.10
CA ASP A 30 -4.39 7.93 -4.75
C ASP A 30 -2.89 7.62 -4.68
N LEU A 31 -2.32 6.98 -5.72
CA LEU A 31 -0.88 6.78 -5.85
C LEU A 31 -0.12 8.12 -5.96
N ALA A 32 -0.65 9.08 -6.72
CA ALA A 32 -0.06 10.40 -6.83
C ALA A 32 -0.17 11.17 -5.50
N ASP A 33 -1.36 11.17 -4.89
CA ASP A 33 -1.65 12.00 -3.72
C ASP A 33 -1.01 11.45 -2.44
N GLN A 34 -1.13 10.14 -2.19
CA GLN A 34 -0.75 9.51 -0.92
C GLN A 34 0.62 8.84 -0.96
N ALA A 35 1.00 8.27 -2.11
CA ALA A 35 2.27 7.57 -2.27
C ALA A 35 3.33 8.39 -3.04
N GLN A 36 2.97 9.60 -3.51
CA GLN A 36 3.85 10.46 -4.32
C GLN A 36 4.45 9.71 -5.54
N MET A 37 3.68 8.73 -6.06
CA MET A 37 4.08 7.86 -7.16
C MET A 37 3.24 8.18 -8.38
N VAL A 38 3.91 8.62 -9.45
CA VAL A 38 3.25 8.83 -10.74
C VAL A 38 3.14 7.49 -11.45
N ALA A 39 1.90 7.08 -11.75
CA ALA A 39 1.67 5.87 -12.54
C ALA A 39 2.20 6.04 -13.97
N LEU A 40 2.87 5.01 -14.49
CA LEU A 40 3.40 4.94 -15.86
C LEU A 40 2.29 4.79 -16.90
N LEU A 41 1.19 4.17 -16.50
CA LEU A 41 0.04 3.88 -17.35
C LEU A 41 -1.03 4.95 -17.18
N ASP A 42 -1.71 5.27 -18.28
CA ASP A 42 -2.95 6.04 -18.24
C ASP A 42 -4.11 5.19 -17.66
N VAL A 43 -5.25 5.83 -17.41
CA VAL A 43 -6.40 5.16 -16.77
C VAL A 43 -6.89 3.95 -17.58
N PRO A 44 -7.06 4.02 -18.91
CA PRO A 44 -7.46 2.86 -19.70
C PRO A 44 -6.46 1.70 -19.62
N ALA A 45 -5.17 1.96 -19.81
CA ALA A 45 -4.17 0.90 -19.76
C ALA A 45 -4.06 0.29 -18.35
N LEU A 46 -4.21 1.11 -17.31
CA LEU A 46 -4.25 0.62 -15.93
C LEU A 46 -5.49 -0.26 -15.67
N ALA A 47 -6.66 0.14 -16.14
CA ALA A 47 -7.88 -0.67 -16.02
C ALA A 47 -7.71 -2.04 -16.71
N VAL A 48 -7.16 -2.04 -17.93
CA VAL A 48 -6.85 -3.27 -18.68
C VAL A 48 -5.86 -4.15 -17.92
N LEU A 49 -4.82 -3.57 -17.33
CA LEU A 49 -3.84 -4.31 -16.52
C LEU A 49 -4.51 -4.98 -15.31
N LEU A 50 -5.36 -4.27 -14.57
CA LEU A 50 -6.06 -4.80 -13.40
C LEU A 50 -7.04 -5.93 -13.79
N LEU A 51 -7.81 -5.74 -14.87
CA LEU A 51 -8.70 -6.77 -15.42
C LEU A 51 -7.91 -8.00 -15.86
N THR A 52 -6.83 -7.80 -16.62
CA THR A 52 -5.96 -8.89 -17.07
C THR A 52 -5.40 -9.67 -15.89
N ALA A 53 -4.93 -8.98 -14.84
CA ALA A 53 -4.41 -9.63 -13.64
C ALA A 53 -5.49 -10.47 -12.91
N ALA A 54 -6.73 -9.99 -12.86
CA ALA A 54 -7.86 -10.73 -12.26
C ALA A 54 -8.27 -11.95 -13.09
N GLU A 55 -8.47 -11.78 -14.41
CA GLU A 55 -8.90 -12.85 -15.32
C GLU A 55 -7.86 -13.97 -15.45
N THR A 56 -6.59 -13.58 -15.60
CA THR A 56 -5.50 -14.55 -15.65
C THR A 56 -5.21 -15.18 -14.28
N GLY A 57 -5.72 -14.58 -13.20
CA GLY A 57 -5.52 -15.01 -11.82
C GLY A 57 -4.07 -14.93 -11.41
N TRP A 58 -3.51 -13.73 -11.43
CA TRP A 58 -2.16 -13.49 -10.94
C TRP A 58 -2.06 -13.87 -9.47
N GLY A 59 -1.11 -14.74 -9.15
CA GLY A 59 -0.80 -15.15 -7.77
C GLY A 59 0.36 -14.38 -7.17
N LYS A 60 0.81 -14.82 -5.99
CA LYS A 60 1.88 -14.18 -5.18
C LYS A 60 3.10 -13.70 -6.00
N ALA A 61 3.63 -14.52 -6.91
CA ALA A 61 4.86 -14.21 -7.64
C ALA A 61 4.73 -13.03 -8.62
N LYS A 62 3.51 -12.58 -8.92
CA LYS A 62 3.23 -11.50 -9.88
C LYS A 62 3.02 -10.14 -9.22
N ALA A 63 2.92 -10.04 -7.89
CA ALA A 63 2.76 -8.75 -7.20
C ALA A 63 3.91 -7.75 -7.51
N PRO A 64 5.20 -8.12 -7.47
CA PRO A 64 6.31 -7.27 -7.91
C PRO A 64 6.20 -6.80 -9.36
N ALA A 65 5.79 -7.70 -10.25
CA ALA A 65 5.64 -7.40 -11.66
C ALA A 65 4.46 -6.45 -11.92
N LEU A 66 3.34 -6.62 -11.18
CA LEU A 66 2.18 -5.74 -11.25
C LEU A 66 2.55 -4.33 -10.83
N MET A 67 3.19 -4.17 -9.66
CA MET A 67 3.65 -2.85 -9.22
C MET A 67 4.62 -2.24 -10.21
N GLY A 68 5.60 -3.02 -10.73
CA GLY A 68 6.57 -2.52 -11.71
C GLY A 68 5.94 -2.06 -13.03
N GLN A 69 4.80 -2.61 -13.44
CA GLN A 69 4.04 -2.12 -14.60
C GLN A 69 3.26 -0.84 -14.30
N ILE A 70 2.87 -0.62 -13.04
CA ILE A 70 2.15 0.57 -12.60
C ILE A 70 3.11 1.73 -12.34
N GLY A 71 4.23 1.49 -11.68
CA GLY A 71 5.19 2.52 -11.28
C GLY A 71 6.45 1.99 -10.61
N ASP A 72 7.49 2.83 -10.54
CA ASP A 72 8.75 2.45 -9.90
C ASP A 72 8.72 2.71 -8.38
N ALA A 73 8.17 1.74 -7.64
CA ALA A 73 8.10 1.78 -6.18
C ALA A 73 9.47 1.69 -5.49
N ARG A 74 10.55 1.32 -6.20
CA ARG A 74 11.90 1.18 -5.61
C ARG A 74 12.54 2.53 -5.32
N ARG A 75 12.15 3.57 -6.06
CA ARG A 75 12.62 4.96 -5.87
C ARG A 75 11.92 5.67 -4.72
N LEU A 76 10.86 5.08 -4.17
CA LEU A 76 10.09 5.66 -3.07
C LEU A 76 10.75 5.38 -1.72
N GLY A 77 10.63 6.33 -0.79
CA GLY A 77 10.92 6.09 0.62
C GLY A 77 10.00 5.03 1.22
N ALA A 78 10.41 4.39 2.31
CA ALA A 78 9.72 3.27 2.96
C ALA A 78 8.22 3.53 3.21
N ALA A 79 7.86 4.72 3.70
CA ALA A 79 6.46 5.11 3.93
C ALA A 79 5.64 5.16 2.63
N ALA A 80 6.12 5.91 1.64
CA ALA A 80 5.47 6.04 0.33
C ALA A 80 5.34 4.69 -0.38
N ARG A 81 6.39 3.85 -0.29
CA ARG A 81 6.39 2.49 -0.83
C ARG A 81 5.33 1.62 -0.16
N SER A 82 5.23 1.66 1.18
CA SER A 82 4.20 0.95 1.93
C SER A 82 2.79 1.38 1.50
N GLN A 83 2.57 2.69 1.34
CA GLN A 83 1.29 3.22 0.84
C GLN A 83 0.98 2.74 -0.58
N ALA A 84 1.95 2.79 -1.50
CA ALA A 84 1.76 2.31 -2.87
C ALA A 84 1.29 0.84 -2.91
N TRP A 85 1.94 -0.03 -2.14
CA TRP A 85 1.54 -1.44 -2.02
C TRP A 85 0.15 -1.60 -1.40
N GLY A 86 -0.18 -0.82 -0.38
CA GLY A 86 -1.50 -0.82 0.26
C GLY A 86 -2.61 -0.39 -0.69
N LEU A 87 -2.39 0.68 -1.45
CA LEU A 87 -3.34 1.18 -2.45
C LEU A 87 -3.59 0.17 -3.57
N LEU A 88 -2.53 -0.48 -4.06
CA LEU A 88 -2.67 -1.55 -5.05
C LEU A 88 -3.47 -2.74 -4.49
N ARG A 89 -3.26 -3.11 -3.22
CA ARG A 89 -4.07 -4.15 -2.55
C ARG A 89 -5.54 -3.77 -2.53
N VAL A 90 -5.86 -2.55 -2.12
CA VAL A 90 -7.24 -2.04 -2.05
C VAL A 90 -7.90 -2.04 -3.44
N ALA A 91 -7.17 -1.61 -4.48
CA ALA A 91 -7.68 -1.63 -5.85
C ALA A 91 -8.00 -3.06 -6.32
N MET A 92 -7.08 -4.01 -6.12
CA MET A 92 -7.30 -5.42 -6.49
C MET A 92 -8.41 -6.09 -5.67
N GLU A 93 -8.57 -5.72 -4.40
CA GLU A 93 -9.65 -6.19 -3.53
C GLU A 93 -11.02 -5.66 -3.97
N SER A 94 -11.06 -4.42 -4.48
CA SER A 94 -12.28 -3.74 -4.93
C SER A 94 -12.83 -4.25 -6.25
N LEU A 95 -12.03 -5.00 -7.02
CA LEU A 95 -12.50 -5.63 -8.25
C LEU A 95 -13.61 -6.66 -7.96
N PRO A 96 -14.71 -6.67 -8.75
CA PRO A 96 -15.78 -7.64 -8.60
C PRO A 96 -15.27 -9.08 -8.55
N THR A 97 -15.74 -9.87 -7.60
CA THR A 97 -15.34 -11.29 -7.47
C THR A 97 -15.72 -12.12 -8.69
N THR A 98 -16.73 -11.71 -9.45
CA THR A 98 -17.16 -12.33 -10.71
C THR A 98 -16.11 -12.25 -11.83
N LEU A 99 -15.12 -11.35 -11.73
CA LEU A 99 -13.98 -11.29 -12.67
C LEU A 99 -12.98 -12.43 -12.46
N TRP A 100 -12.99 -13.01 -11.27
CA TRP A 100 -12.03 -14.04 -10.90
C TRP A 100 -12.63 -15.41 -11.25
N PRO A 101 -11.95 -16.21 -12.08
CA PRO A 101 -12.40 -17.58 -12.30
C PRO A 101 -12.52 -18.33 -10.97
N ALA A 102 -13.55 -19.16 -10.81
CA ALA A 102 -13.88 -19.80 -9.53
C ALA A 102 -12.69 -20.63 -9.00
N GLU A 103 -11.96 -21.28 -9.90
CA GLU A 103 -10.76 -22.07 -9.61
C GLU A 103 -9.55 -21.22 -9.19
N LYS A 104 -9.59 -19.90 -9.42
CA LYS A 104 -8.51 -18.95 -9.10
C LYS A 104 -8.82 -18.03 -7.92
N LEU A 105 -9.92 -18.27 -7.18
CA LEU A 105 -10.23 -17.51 -5.98
C LEU A 105 -9.18 -17.69 -4.87
N LEU A 106 -8.54 -18.86 -4.79
CA LEU A 106 -7.39 -19.05 -3.91
C LEU A 106 -6.23 -18.15 -4.32
N THR A 107 -5.95 -18.08 -5.62
CA THR A 107 -4.88 -17.26 -6.19
C THR A 107 -5.11 -15.76 -5.97
N ARG A 108 -6.37 -15.30 -6.04
CA ARG A 108 -6.78 -13.95 -5.62
C ARG A 108 -6.33 -13.67 -4.19
N ARG A 109 -6.67 -14.57 -3.26
CA ARG A 109 -6.31 -14.41 -1.84
C ARG A 109 -4.79 -14.37 -1.67
N GLU A 110 -4.06 -15.26 -2.32
CA GLU A 110 -2.60 -15.27 -2.27
C GLU A 110 -1.97 -13.97 -2.77
N LEU A 111 -2.53 -13.37 -3.84
CA LEU A 111 -2.09 -12.08 -4.35
C LEU A 111 -2.34 -10.97 -3.33
N LEU A 112 -3.54 -10.90 -2.75
CA LEU A 112 -3.88 -9.88 -1.75
C LEU A 112 -2.99 -9.99 -0.50
N ASP A 113 -2.74 -11.22 -0.05
CA ASP A 113 -1.84 -11.50 1.07
C ASP A 113 -0.39 -11.09 0.75
N GLU A 114 0.08 -11.33 -0.49
CA GLU A 114 1.42 -10.91 -0.91
C GLU A 114 1.55 -9.38 -0.99
N LEU A 115 0.56 -8.70 -1.55
CA LEU A 115 0.52 -7.23 -1.58
C LEU A 115 0.56 -6.65 -0.16
N GLN A 116 -0.19 -7.27 0.77
CA GLN A 116 -0.14 -6.91 2.18
C GLN A 116 1.23 -7.16 2.81
N ARG A 117 1.88 -8.29 2.50
CA ARG A 117 3.26 -8.59 2.95
C ARG A 117 4.25 -7.55 2.47
N HIS A 118 4.18 -7.13 1.20
CA HIS A 118 5.04 -6.06 0.68
C HIS A 118 4.78 -4.71 1.36
N ALA A 119 3.51 -4.36 1.59
CA ALA A 119 3.15 -3.14 2.31
C ALA A 119 3.73 -3.14 3.74
N GLN A 120 3.62 -4.26 4.45
CA GLN A 120 4.13 -4.42 5.81
C GLN A 120 5.66 -4.45 5.86
N SER A 121 6.31 -5.10 4.90
CA SER A 121 7.77 -5.13 4.78
C SER A 121 8.31 -3.71 4.58
N ALA A 122 7.75 -2.95 3.64
CA ALA A 122 8.12 -1.55 3.44
C ALA A 122 7.85 -0.69 4.69
N ARG A 123 6.76 -0.98 5.43
CA ARG A 123 6.46 -0.28 6.69
C ARG A 123 7.48 -0.59 7.78
N SER A 124 7.97 -1.82 7.86
CA SER A 124 8.96 -2.24 8.87
C SER A 124 10.34 -1.62 8.66
N GLU A 125 10.64 -1.12 7.46
CA GLU A 125 11.85 -0.32 7.17
C GLU A 125 11.78 1.09 7.78
N LEU A 126 10.59 1.55 8.20
CA LEU A 126 10.48 2.86 8.84
C LEU A 126 11.17 2.83 10.21
N PRO A 127 11.94 3.88 10.55
CA PRO A 127 12.45 4.03 11.90
C PRO A 127 11.29 3.93 12.88
N THR A 128 11.42 3.07 13.89
CA THR A 128 10.51 3.06 15.03
C THR A 128 10.60 4.43 15.68
N LEU A 129 9.70 5.35 15.31
CA LEU A 129 9.54 6.59 16.03
C LEU A 129 9.21 6.19 17.47
N LEU A 130 10.09 6.57 18.39
CA LEU A 130 9.91 6.38 19.82
C LEU A 130 8.47 6.72 20.17
N SER A 131 7.80 5.81 20.86
CA SER A 131 6.46 6.06 21.39
C SER A 131 6.48 7.30 22.28
N LYS A 132 5.31 7.92 22.49
CA LYS A 132 5.21 9.10 23.37
C LYS A 132 5.76 8.79 24.78
N ALA A 133 5.55 7.57 25.26
CA ALA A 133 6.08 7.08 26.53
C ALA A 133 7.61 6.95 26.51
N GLU A 134 8.19 6.38 25.45
CA GLU A 134 9.65 6.26 25.31
C GLU A 134 10.33 7.62 25.16
N ARG A 135 9.68 8.60 24.50
CA ARG A 135 10.17 9.99 24.44
C ARG A 135 10.15 10.67 25.80
N GLN A 136 9.09 10.48 26.59
CA GLN A 136 8.99 11.02 27.94
C GLN A 136 10.04 10.40 28.87
N GLU A 137 10.25 9.09 28.78
CA GLU A 137 11.29 8.38 29.52
C GLU A 137 12.70 8.89 29.16
N LEU A 138 12.98 9.10 27.88
CA LEU A 138 14.26 9.67 27.43
C LEU A 138 14.47 11.10 27.94
N GLN A 139 13.45 11.95 27.84
CA GLN A 139 13.52 13.32 28.37
C GLN A 139 13.71 13.33 29.89
N TRP A 140 13.06 12.42 30.61
CA TRP A 140 13.24 12.27 32.05
C TRP A 140 14.66 11.83 32.41
N ARG A 141 15.21 10.83 31.70
CA ARG A 141 16.60 10.38 31.88
C ARG A 141 17.61 11.49 31.63
N GLU A 142 17.44 12.26 30.56
CA GLU A 142 18.29 13.41 30.24
C GLU A 142 18.22 14.48 31.34
N SER A 143 17.02 14.76 31.88
CA SER A 143 16.85 15.73 32.96
C SER A 143 17.55 15.31 34.26
N ILE A 144 17.53 14.02 34.59
CA ILE A 144 18.24 13.47 35.75
C ILE A 144 19.74 13.55 35.54
N MET A 145 20.25 13.14 34.37
CA MET A 145 21.68 13.19 34.10
C MET A 145 22.22 14.62 34.13
N ALA A 146 21.49 15.59 33.57
CA ALA A 146 21.86 17.00 33.60
C ALA A 146 21.93 17.54 35.04
N ARG A 147 20.98 17.15 35.89
CA ARG A 147 20.92 17.57 37.29
C ARG A 147 22.06 16.98 38.12
N VAL A 148 22.36 15.69 37.94
CA VAL A 148 23.50 15.02 38.59
C VAL A 148 24.84 15.61 38.13
N ALA A 149 24.96 15.97 36.86
CA ALA A 149 26.15 16.65 36.34
C ALA A 149 26.33 18.03 36.97
N ALA A 150 25.27 18.83 37.06
CA ALA A 150 25.29 20.15 37.69
C ALA A 150 25.66 20.09 39.18
N GLU A 151 25.09 19.15 39.94
CA GLU A 151 25.42 18.93 41.36
C GLU A 151 26.90 18.54 41.55
N LYS A 152 27.45 17.68 40.70
CA LYS A 152 28.88 17.35 40.70
C LYS A 152 29.77 18.53 40.36
N GLN A 153 29.32 19.43 39.50
CA GLN A 153 30.06 20.64 39.11
C GLN A 153 30.10 21.67 40.26
N MET A 154 28.98 21.87 40.96
CA MET A 154 28.92 22.72 42.15
C MET A 154 29.77 22.17 43.31
N ALA A 155 29.75 20.85 43.53
CA ALA A 155 30.59 20.21 44.54
C ALA A 155 32.11 20.32 44.26
N ARG A 156 32.51 20.50 42.99
CA ARG A 156 33.91 20.73 42.59
C ARG A 156 34.35 22.20 42.60
N GLY A 157 33.41 23.14 42.46
CA GLY A 157 33.69 24.58 42.50
C GLY A 157 33.69 25.22 43.89
N GLY A 158 33.34 24.47 44.94
CA GLY A 158 33.17 24.96 46.31
C GLY A 158 34.34 24.74 47.27
N ARG A 159 35.60 24.82 46.81
CA ARG A 159 36.76 24.94 47.73
C ARG A 159 37.45 26.29 47.52
N PRO A 160 37.29 27.27 48.43
CA PRO A 160 38.28 28.33 48.60
C PRO A 160 39.60 27.77 49.12
#